data_AF-A0A8K0U7R3-F1
#
_entry.id   AF-A0A8K0U7R3-F1
#
_cell.length_a   1.000
_cell.length_b   1.000
_cell.length_c   1.000
_cell.angle_alpha   90.00
_cell.angle_beta   90.00
_cell.angle_gamma   90.00
#
_symmetry.space_group_name_H-M   'P 1'
#
loop_
_entity.id
_entity.type
_entity.pdbx_description
1 polymer ?
#
loop_
_entity_poly.entity_id
_entity_poly.type
_entity_poly.pdbx_seq_one_letter_code
_entity_poly.pdbx_strand_id
1 'polypeptide(L)'
;MLGFLDTLALLGSLAISLAILVPLTGALVRFRAHYNPKGLQLDAEGDVQPHTGPVITSYVAMLKRVYKIEGWPGLYKGLMPSAISTLIVTIFLMIFLSDSNLRHGKYSTPSTGIVGMLLYSVFAMLISLPQTIITDRAITTPHKLPYFDPIYSLRLLLTPTERRHPWILYLTPGLLASQVSHIAYVVLGLRTVRQLLLPELANPGVPRKEDISIVGFLTFFVLALVSTAVLTPLEVIAIRLAIQRNHAVAGFNSVSQEEEGDAEEAAEYAGVDEDVIGSVTVFNRLLSQGLNIAYSA
;
A
#
# COMPACT_ATOMS: atom_id res chain seq x y z
N MET A 1 -21.66 -8.82 24.17
CA MET A 1 -21.71 -7.49 23.52
C MET A 1 -20.58 -6.66 24.10
N LEU A 2 -19.73 -6.06 23.25
CA LEU A 2 -18.67 -5.15 23.71
C LEU A 2 -19.30 -3.96 24.42
N GLY A 3 -18.75 -3.56 25.57
CA GLY A 3 -19.20 -2.35 26.26
C GLY A 3 -18.90 -1.10 25.43
N PHE A 4 -19.60 0.00 25.70
CA PHE A 4 -19.32 1.30 25.09
C PHE A 4 -17.85 1.73 25.33
N LEU A 5 -17.34 1.51 26.55
CA LEU A 5 -15.95 1.79 26.91
C LEU A 5 -14.96 0.87 26.16
N ASP A 6 -15.27 -0.42 26.01
CA ASP A 6 -14.43 -1.34 25.24
C ASP A 6 -14.35 -0.95 23.77
N THR A 7 -15.47 -0.48 23.22
CA THR A 7 -15.55 0.00 21.83
C THR A 7 -14.74 1.28 21.64
N LEU A 8 -14.82 2.23 22.57
CA LEU A 8 -13.98 3.44 22.56
C LEU A 8 -12.50 3.12 22.71
N ALA A 9 -12.14 2.22 23.62
CA ALA A 9 -10.76 1.79 23.81
C ALA A 9 -10.20 1.11 22.55
N LEU A 10 -10.99 0.25 21.90
CA LEU A 10 -10.63 -0.41 20.65
C LEU A 10 -10.42 0.61 19.53
N LEU A 11 -11.39 1.52 19.31
CA LEU A 11 -11.28 2.57 18.29
C LEU A 11 -10.09 3.51 18.55
N GLY A 12 -9.85 3.89 19.80
CA GLY A 12 -8.71 4.71 20.19
C GLY A 12 -7.38 4.00 19.92
N SER A 13 -7.26 2.72 20.29
CA SER A 13 -6.05 1.93 20.03
C SER A 13 -5.79 1.74 18.53
N LEU A 14 -6.85 1.53 17.73
CA LEU A 14 -6.76 1.43 16.29
C LEU A 14 -6.30 2.75 15.66
N ALA A 15 -6.86 3.87 16.10
CA ALA A 15 -6.50 5.20 15.60
C ALA A 15 -5.02 5.52 15.89
N ILE A 16 -4.55 5.24 17.11
CA ILE A 16 -3.14 5.43 17.50
C ILE A 16 -2.23 4.53 16.65
N SER A 17 -2.62 3.26 16.45
CA SER A 17 -1.86 2.32 15.64
C SER A 17 -1.71 2.81 14.19
N LEU A 18 -2.81 3.24 13.55
CA LEU A 18 -2.76 3.78 12.19
C LEU A 18 -1.96 5.09 12.11
N ALA A 19 -2.10 5.97 13.10
CA ALA A 19 -1.39 7.25 13.14
C ALA A 19 0.14 7.08 13.19
N ILE A 20 0.63 6.01 13.79
CA ILE A 20 2.06 5.68 13.88
C ILE A 20 2.49 4.85 12.66
N LEU A 21 1.73 3.83 12.29
CA LEU A 21 2.14 2.86 11.27
C LEU A 21 2.08 3.42 9.85
N VAL A 22 1.02 4.16 9.49
CA VAL A 22 0.82 4.67 8.13
C VAL A 22 2.00 5.51 7.61
N PRO A 23 2.53 6.51 8.33
CA PRO A 23 3.67 7.28 7.83
C PRO A 23 4.94 6.44 7.70
N LEU A 24 5.11 5.43 8.55
CA LEU A 24 6.27 4.54 8.50
C LEU A 24 6.18 3.58 7.30
N THR A 25 5.02 2.95 7.10
CA THR A 25 4.79 2.07 5.96
C THR A 25 4.82 2.85 4.65
N GLY A 26 4.27 4.07 4.62
CA GLY A 26 4.31 4.95 3.47
C GLY A 26 5.74 5.28 3.01
N ALA A 27 6.63 5.63 3.95
CA ALA A 27 8.05 5.86 3.65
C ALA A 27 8.76 4.57 3.18
N LEU A 28 8.42 3.43 3.78
CA LEU A 28 9.01 2.13 3.42
C LEU A 28 8.63 1.71 2.00
N VAL A 29 7.35 1.85 1.64
CA VAL A 29 6.84 1.54 0.30
C VAL A 29 7.53 2.40 -0.75
N ARG A 30 7.63 3.72 -0.52
CA ARG A 30 8.34 4.64 -1.42
C ARG A 30 9.83 4.30 -1.57
N PHE A 31 10.48 3.92 -0.47
CA PHE A 31 11.87 3.50 -0.49
C PHE A 31 12.07 2.21 -1.30
N ARG A 32 11.22 1.20 -1.10
CA ARG A 32 11.30 -0.10 -1.81
C ARG A 32 10.91 0.00 -3.29
N ALA A 33 9.94 0.85 -3.60
CA ALA A 33 9.53 1.19 -4.95
C ALA A 33 10.61 1.97 -5.72
N HIS A 34 11.65 2.46 -5.03
CA HIS A 34 12.63 3.40 -5.60
C HIS A 34 11.92 4.61 -6.22
N TYR A 35 10.96 5.18 -5.47
CA TYR A 35 10.11 6.25 -5.94
C TYR A 35 10.94 7.50 -6.26
N ASN A 36 10.91 7.92 -7.53
CA ASN A 36 11.50 9.17 -7.99
C ASN A 36 10.41 10.02 -8.68
N PRO A 37 9.84 11.04 -8.01
CA PRO A 37 8.76 11.85 -8.59
C PRO A 37 9.18 12.61 -9.86
N LYS A 38 10.50 12.78 -10.10
CA LYS A 38 11.05 13.54 -11.24
C LYS A 38 11.25 12.72 -12.52
N GLY A 39 10.41 11.71 -12.76
CA GLY A 39 10.64 10.69 -13.80
C GLY A 39 10.40 11.13 -15.24
N LEU A 40 9.64 12.20 -15.51
CA LEU A 40 9.42 12.73 -16.86
C LEU A 40 9.10 14.22 -16.77
N GLN A 41 10.14 15.05 -16.79
CA GLN A 41 10.02 16.42 -17.30
C GLN A 41 10.55 16.36 -18.74
N LEU A 42 9.67 16.55 -19.72
CA LEU A 42 10.09 16.83 -21.08
C LEU A 42 10.38 18.33 -21.10
N ASP A 43 11.66 18.68 -21.06
CA ASP A 43 12.06 20.05 -21.38
C ASP A 43 11.62 20.36 -22.81
N ALA A 44 11.13 21.58 -23.04
CA ALA A 44 10.66 22.04 -24.35
C ALA A 44 11.75 22.05 -25.44
N GLU A 45 12.99 21.70 -25.08
CA GLU A 45 14.19 21.81 -25.89
C GLU A 45 14.95 20.49 -25.96
N GLY A 46 14.24 19.38 -26.26
CA GLY A 46 14.78 18.19 -26.94
C GLY A 46 15.95 17.41 -26.31
N ASP A 47 16.51 17.83 -25.18
CA ASP A 47 17.58 17.10 -24.50
C ASP A 47 16.99 16.22 -23.41
N VAL A 48 17.00 14.91 -23.64
CA VAL A 48 16.39 13.90 -22.78
C VAL A 48 17.32 13.59 -21.61
N GLN A 49 17.59 14.57 -20.76
CA GLN A 49 18.26 14.31 -19.48
C GLN A 49 17.21 14.37 -18.36
N PRO A 50 16.74 13.22 -17.86
CA PRO A 50 15.84 13.22 -16.71
C PRO A 50 16.60 13.83 -15.54
N HIS A 51 16.17 15.02 -15.09
CA HIS A 51 16.66 15.63 -13.85
C HIS A 51 16.19 14.80 -12.65
N THR A 52 16.75 13.61 -12.49
CA THR A 52 16.50 12.76 -11.34
C THR A 52 17.05 13.47 -10.11
N GLY A 53 16.19 13.73 -9.12
CA GLY A 53 16.66 14.17 -7.82
C GLY A 53 17.65 13.15 -7.22
N PRO A 54 18.47 13.53 -6.24
CA PRO A 54 19.49 12.65 -5.69
C PRO A 54 18.89 11.31 -5.26
N VAL A 55 19.55 10.21 -5.64
CA VAL A 55 19.15 8.85 -5.27
C VAL A 55 19.09 8.76 -3.75
N ILE A 56 17.91 8.44 -3.22
CA ILE A 56 17.72 8.35 -1.79
C ILE A 56 18.19 6.98 -1.31
N THR A 57 19.28 6.97 -0.56
CA THR A 57 19.89 5.74 -0.05
C THR A 57 19.37 5.34 1.33
N SER A 58 18.63 6.21 2.03
CA SER A 58 18.15 5.93 3.38
C SER A 58 16.65 6.16 3.58
N TYR A 59 16.06 5.29 4.40
CA TYR A 59 14.65 5.37 4.79
C TYR A 59 14.29 6.71 5.44
N VAL A 60 15.14 7.22 6.35
CA VAL A 60 14.90 8.50 7.02
C VAL A 60 15.01 9.68 6.04
N ALA A 61 15.90 9.60 5.05
CA ALA A 61 15.95 10.63 4.00
C ALA A 61 14.69 10.61 3.11
N MET A 62 14.10 9.44 2.86
CA MET A 62 12.82 9.33 2.16
C MET A 62 11.70 10.01 2.97
N LEU A 63 11.62 9.72 4.27
CA LEU A 63 10.62 10.34 5.16
C LEU A 63 10.75 11.88 5.20
N LYS A 64 11.98 12.39 5.37
CA LYS A 64 12.26 13.84 5.34
C LYS A 64 11.92 14.47 3.99
N ARG A 65 12.21 13.77 2.89
CA ARG A 65 11.89 14.25 1.54
C ARG A 65 10.40 14.34 1.32
N VAL A 66 9.64 13.30 1.69
CA VAL A 66 8.17 13.31 1.62
C VAL A 66 7.62 14.49 2.40
N TYR A 67 8.07 14.67 3.64
CA TYR A 67 7.63 15.78 4.47
C TYR A 67 7.95 17.15 3.84
N LYS A 68 9.12 17.28 3.19
CA LYS A 68 9.51 18.52 2.51
C LYS A 68 8.68 18.80 1.25
N ILE A 69 8.33 17.76 0.48
CA ILE A 69 7.64 17.91 -0.82
C ILE A 69 6.13 18.00 -0.63
N GLU A 70 5.54 17.06 0.12
CA GLU A 70 4.09 16.85 0.22
C GLU A 70 3.50 17.28 1.58
N GLY A 71 4.36 17.63 2.55
CA GLY A 71 3.93 17.99 3.90
C GLY A 71 3.35 16.81 4.71
N TRP A 72 2.55 17.16 5.72
CA TRP A 72 1.84 16.18 6.56
C TRP A 72 0.84 15.31 5.79
N PRO A 73 0.01 15.85 4.87
CA PRO A 73 -0.94 15.02 4.12
C PRO A 73 -0.23 13.94 3.28
N GLY A 74 0.98 14.22 2.79
CA GLY A 74 1.80 13.27 2.04
C GLY A 74 2.32 12.08 2.84
N LEU A 75 2.55 12.26 4.15
CA LEU A 75 2.96 11.18 5.06
C LEU A 75 1.81 10.23 5.36
N TYR A 76 0.57 10.74 5.36
CA TYR A 76 -0.63 9.96 5.67
C TYR A 76 -1.36 9.42 4.42
N LYS A 77 -0.74 9.50 3.24
CA LYS A 77 -1.24 8.81 2.04
C LYS A 77 -1.32 7.31 2.33
N GLY A 78 -2.49 6.72 2.07
CA GLY A 78 -2.76 5.31 2.40
C GLY A 78 -3.53 5.09 3.71
N LEU A 79 -3.80 6.14 4.50
CA LEU A 79 -4.59 6.02 5.73
C LEU A 79 -6.00 5.49 5.45
N MET A 80 -6.71 6.07 4.49
CA MET A 80 -8.08 5.65 4.14
C MET A 80 -8.18 4.20 3.65
N PRO A 81 -7.41 3.74 2.65
CA PRO A 81 -7.49 2.34 2.23
C PRO A 81 -7.08 1.37 3.36
N SER A 82 -6.12 1.75 4.21
CA SER A 82 -5.73 0.94 5.38
C SER A 82 -6.84 0.87 6.44
N ALA A 83 -7.50 1.99 6.74
CA ALA A 83 -8.59 2.06 7.70
C ALA A 83 -9.81 1.25 7.23
N ILE A 84 -10.22 1.42 5.97
CA ILE A 84 -11.34 0.67 5.36
C ILE A 84 -11.04 -0.82 5.38
N SER A 85 -9.83 -1.23 4.97
CA SER A 85 -9.46 -2.65 4.95
C SER A 85 -9.43 -3.25 6.35
N THR A 86 -8.90 -2.52 7.33
CA THR A 86 -8.88 -2.97 8.74
C THR A 86 -10.30 -3.11 9.30
N LEU A 87 -11.20 -2.19 8.96
CA LEU A 87 -12.60 -2.26 9.34
C LEU A 87 -13.28 -3.49 8.73
N ILE A 88 -13.09 -3.75 7.43
CA ILE A 88 -13.65 -4.93 6.74
C ILE A 88 -13.17 -6.22 7.41
N VAL A 89 -11.86 -6.35 7.65
CA VAL A 89 -11.30 -7.53 8.33
C VAL A 89 -11.86 -7.66 9.74
N THR A 90 -11.96 -6.57 10.50
CA THR A 90 -12.49 -6.58 11.88
C THR A 90 -13.96 -7.03 11.90
N ILE A 91 -14.80 -6.50 11.01
CA ILE A 91 -16.20 -6.92 10.88
C ILE A 91 -16.29 -8.39 10.48
N PHE A 92 -15.47 -8.84 9.52
CA PHE A 92 -15.43 -10.24 9.11
C PHE A 92 -15.10 -11.17 10.27
N LEU A 93 -14.05 -10.86 11.04
CA LEU A 93 -13.70 -11.61 12.25
C LEU A 93 -14.86 -11.61 13.26
N MET A 94 -15.52 -10.47 13.44
CA MET A 94 -16.66 -10.35 14.35
C MET A 94 -17.87 -11.17 13.88
N ILE A 95 -18.13 -11.33 12.58
CA ILE A 95 -19.28 -12.11 12.11
C ILE A 95 -18.95 -13.61 12.10
N PHE A 96 -17.79 -14.00 11.59
CA PHE A 96 -17.48 -15.40 11.27
C PHE A 96 -16.73 -16.16 12.37
N LEU A 97 -16.06 -15.46 13.30
CA LEU A 97 -15.30 -16.07 14.39
C LEU A 97 -15.91 -15.84 15.78
N SER A 98 -17.17 -15.39 15.81
CA SER A 98 -17.87 -14.94 17.02
C SER A 98 -18.29 -16.03 18.01
N ASP A 99 -18.26 -17.31 17.67
CA ASP A 99 -18.89 -18.33 18.52
C ASP A 99 -18.04 -18.86 19.69
N SER A 100 -16.82 -18.38 19.94
CA SER A 100 -16.08 -18.83 21.14
C SER A 100 -15.10 -17.85 21.80
N ASN A 101 -14.66 -16.76 21.15
CA ASN A 101 -13.50 -16.00 21.64
C ASN A 101 -13.74 -14.53 22.02
N LEU A 102 -14.95 -13.98 21.85
CA LEU A 102 -15.19 -12.55 22.17
C LEU A 102 -15.60 -12.28 23.62
N ARG A 103 -15.89 -13.31 24.43
CA ARG A 103 -16.30 -13.14 25.85
C ARG A 103 -15.15 -13.17 26.86
N HIS A 104 -13.95 -13.54 26.44
CA HIS A 104 -12.75 -13.42 27.28
C HIS A 104 -11.72 -12.67 26.44
N GLY A 105 -11.14 -11.59 26.97
CA GLY A 105 -10.20 -10.68 26.30
C GLY A 105 -8.87 -11.32 25.86
N LYS A 106 -8.95 -12.42 25.12
CA LYS A 106 -7.83 -13.21 24.61
C LYS A 106 -8.05 -13.31 23.11
N TYR A 107 -7.31 -12.48 22.37
CA TYR A 107 -7.14 -12.58 20.93
C TYR A 107 -6.35 -13.86 20.63
N SER A 108 -6.98 -15.03 20.79
CA SER A 108 -6.38 -16.30 20.39
C SER A 108 -6.65 -16.48 18.89
N THR A 109 -5.58 -16.72 18.13
CA THR A 109 -5.72 -17.20 16.75
C THR A 109 -6.63 -18.43 16.78
N PRO A 110 -7.67 -18.50 15.95
CA PRO A 110 -8.65 -19.57 16.03
C PRO A 110 -7.93 -20.91 15.92
N SER A 111 -8.16 -21.78 16.89
CA SER A 111 -7.71 -23.18 16.91
C SER A 111 -8.54 -24.02 15.93
N THR A 112 -8.75 -23.49 14.73
CA THR A 112 -9.31 -24.25 13.63
C THR A 112 -8.24 -25.23 13.16
N GLY A 113 -8.64 -26.47 12.85
CA GLY A 113 -7.72 -27.46 12.27
C GLY A 113 -7.03 -26.92 11.01
N ILE A 114 -5.99 -27.62 10.55
CA ILE A 114 -5.14 -27.23 9.40
C ILE A 114 -5.98 -26.72 8.21
N VAL A 115 -7.10 -27.37 7.91
CA VAL A 115 -8.03 -27.00 6.82
C VAL A 115 -8.65 -25.62 7.00
N GLY A 116 -9.13 -25.28 8.19
CA GLY A 116 -9.75 -23.98 8.43
C GLY A 116 -8.74 -22.84 8.44
N MET A 117 -7.50 -23.13 8.83
CA MET A 117 -6.40 -22.19 8.74
C MET A 117 -5.98 -21.93 7.29
N LEU A 118 -5.94 -22.98 6.45
CA LEU A 118 -5.71 -22.83 5.02
C LEU A 118 -6.81 -22.00 4.36
N LEU A 119 -8.08 -22.32 4.63
CA LEU A 119 -9.22 -21.57 4.08
C LEU A 119 -9.20 -20.11 4.53
N TYR A 120 -8.89 -19.85 5.80
CA TYR A 120 -8.69 -18.48 6.32
C TYR A 120 -7.54 -17.77 5.58
N SER A 121 -6.41 -18.42 5.38
CA SER A 121 -5.25 -17.80 4.70
C SER A 121 -5.53 -17.47 3.23
N VAL A 122 -6.28 -18.32 2.52
CA VAL A 122 -6.71 -18.06 1.14
C VAL A 122 -7.68 -16.88 1.10
N PHE A 123 -8.65 -16.83 2.01
CA PHE A 123 -9.59 -15.72 2.08
C PHE A 123 -8.90 -14.40 2.44
N ALA A 124 -8.00 -14.42 3.43
CA ALA A 124 -7.21 -13.26 3.83
C ALA A 124 -6.34 -12.76 2.66
N MET A 125 -5.78 -13.67 1.86
CA MET A 125 -5.02 -13.34 0.66
C MET A 125 -5.89 -12.66 -0.41
N LEU A 126 -7.12 -13.13 -0.63
CA LEU A 126 -8.03 -12.52 -1.58
C LEU A 126 -8.40 -11.09 -1.19
N ILE A 127 -8.52 -10.79 0.10
CA ILE A 127 -8.75 -9.43 0.58
C ILE A 127 -7.47 -8.59 0.53
N SER A 128 -6.33 -9.18 0.87
CA SER A 128 -5.07 -8.44 0.98
C SER A 128 -4.53 -7.96 -0.36
N LEU A 129 -4.76 -8.70 -1.45
CA LEU A 129 -4.28 -8.32 -2.78
C LEU A 129 -4.80 -6.95 -3.25
N PRO A 130 -6.12 -6.73 -3.41
CA PRO A 130 -6.63 -5.42 -3.81
C PRO A 130 -6.28 -4.34 -2.79
N GLN A 131 -6.25 -4.68 -1.49
CA GLN A 131 -5.79 -3.76 -0.45
C GLN A 131 -4.35 -3.29 -0.73
N THR A 132 -3.41 -4.21 -0.98
CA THR A 132 -1.99 -3.87 -1.21
C THR A 132 -1.83 -3.03 -2.46
N ILE A 133 -2.49 -3.39 -3.57
CA ILE A 133 -2.44 -2.62 -4.81
C ILE A 133 -2.96 -1.20 -4.60
N ILE A 134 -4.14 -1.04 -4.00
CA ILE A 134 -4.75 0.27 -3.78
C ILE A 134 -3.90 1.09 -2.81
N THR A 135 -3.39 0.50 -1.75
CA THR A 135 -2.58 1.19 -0.73
C THR A 135 -1.23 1.62 -1.30
N ASP A 136 -0.52 0.72 -1.97
CA ASP A 136 0.79 1.02 -2.55
C ASP A 136 0.65 2.11 -3.62
N ARG A 137 -0.35 2.01 -4.51
CA ARG A 137 -0.62 3.05 -5.51
C ARG A 137 -1.04 4.37 -4.85
N ALA A 138 -1.84 4.35 -3.79
CA ALA A 138 -2.22 5.55 -3.06
C ALA A 138 -1.00 6.26 -2.44
N ILE A 139 -0.04 5.48 -1.92
CA ILE A 139 1.21 6.00 -1.34
C ILE A 139 2.12 6.58 -2.42
N THR A 140 2.26 5.93 -3.57
CA THR A 140 3.19 6.34 -4.63
C THR A 140 2.61 7.32 -5.64
N THR A 141 1.35 7.72 -5.52
CA THR A 141 0.73 8.68 -6.45
C THR A 141 1.15 10.12 -6.11
N PRO A 142 1.58 10.92 -7.10
CA PRO A 142 1.98 12.32 -6.88
C PRO A 142 0.80 13.26 -6.59
N HIS A 143 -0.43 12.90 -6.99
CA HIS A 143 -1.63 13.71 -6.78
C HIS A 143 -2.08 13.75 -5.30
N LYS A 144 -2.79 14.82 -4.92
CA LYS A 144 -3.52 14.89 -3.65
C LYS A 144 -4.79 14.04 -3.76
N LEU A 145 -4.91 13.04 -2.89
CA LEU A 145 -6.09 12.18 -2.83
C LEU A 145 -7.07 12.75 -1.78
N PRO A 146 -8.30 13.12 -2.17
CA PRO A 146 -9.30 13.56 -1.21
C PRO A 146 -9.68 12.39 -0.29
N TYR A 147 -9.59 12.60 1.02
CA TYR A 147 -9.91 11.55 2.00
C TYR A 147 -11.39 11.16 1.95
N PHE A 148 -12.29 12.11 1.70
CA PHE A 148 -13.75 11.89 1.78
C PHE A 148 -14.40 11.49 0.45
N ASP A 149 -13.65 11.49 -0.67
CA ASP A 149 -14.13 11.08 -1.98
C ASP A 149 -13.42 9.82 -2.46
N PRO A 150 -13.79 8.63 -1.92
CA PRO A 150 -13.13 7.37 -2.24
C PRO A 150 -13.36 6.97 -3.70
N ILE A 151 -14.48 7.35 -4.30
CA ILE A 151 -14.80 7.05 -5.70
C ILE A 151 -13.87 7.83 -6.64
N TYR A 152 -13.67 9.13 -6.38
CA TYR A 152 -12.73 9.94 -7.14
C TYR A 152 -11.30 9.40 -7.00
N SER A 153 -10.89 9.10 -5.77
CA SER A 153 -9.59 8.49 -5.49
C SER A 153 -9.39 7.15 -6.21
N LEU A 154 -10.41 6.28 -6.23
CA LEU A 154 -10.35 5.01 -6.96
C LEU A 154 -10.27 5.20 -8.47
N ARG A 155 -10.96 6.19 -9.04
CA ARG A 155 -10.85 6.53 -10.46
C ARG A 155 -9.46 7.04 -10.82
N LEU A 156 -8.81 7.77 -9.91
CA LEU A 156 -7.45 8.26 -10.11
C LEU A 156 -6.40 7.14 -9.96
N LEU A 157 -6.64 6.18 -9.08
CA LEU A 157 -5.71 5.08 -8.77
C LEU A 157 -5.82 3.87 -9.70
N LEU A 158 -7.03 3.58 -10.19
CA LEU A 158 -7.31 2.46 -11.07
C LEU A 158 -7.42 2.93 -12.52
N THR A 159 -6.82 2.16 -13.42
CA THR A 159 -6.97 2.41 -14.86
C THR A 159 -8.42 2.16 -15.32
N PRO A 160 -8.88 2.78 -16.42
CA PRO A 160 -10.23 2.54 -16.96
C PRO A 160 -10.51 1.06 -17.23
N THR A 161 -9.50 0.30 -17.63
CA THR A 161 -9.54 -1.16 -17.85
C THR A 161 -9.73 -1.95 -16.55
N GLU A 162 -8.98 -1.62 -15.49
CA GLU A 162 -9.12 -2.25 -14.16
C GLU A 162 -10.48 -1.95 -13.54
N ARG A 163 -11.06 -0.76 -13.79
CA ARG A 163 -12.39 -0.38 -13.31
C ARG A 163 -13.51 -1.18 -13.99
N ARG A 164 -13.38 -1.47 -15.29
CA ARG A 164 -14.35 -2.30 -16.03
C ARG A 164 -14.22 -3.79 -15.68
N HIS A 165 -13.01 -4.25 -15.37
CA HIS A 165 -12.73 -5.65 -15.02
C HIS A 165 -11.87 -5.75 -13.75
N PRO A 166 -12.47 -5.68 -12.54
CA PRO A 166 -11.74 -5.66 -11.28
C PRO A 166 -10.95 -6.95 -11.01
N TRP A 167 -11.35 -8.07 -11.63
CA TRP A 167 -10.65 -9.35 -11.57
C TRP A 167 -9.21 -9.28 -12.11
N ILE A 168 -8.92 -8.32 -12.99
CA ILE A 168 -7.59 -8.11 -13.58
C ILE A 168 -6.55 -7.73 -12.50
N LEU A 169 -6.98 -7.12 -11.40
CA LEU A 169 -6.09 -6.80 -10.26
C LEU A 169 -5.49 -8.07 -9.65
N TYR A 170 -6.26 -9.15 -9.61
CA TYR A 170 -5.77 -10.45 -9.13
C TYR A 170 -4.85 -11.13 -10.13
N LEU A 171 -5.01 -10.85 -11.42
CA LEU A 171 -4.19 -11.42 -12.50
C LEU A 171 -2.91 -10.61 -12.77
N THR A 172 -2.51 -9.71 -11.87
CA THR A 172 -1.24 -9.01 -11.96
C THR A 172 -0.09 -10.03 -11.95
N PRO A 173 0.69 -10.14 -13.04
CA PRO A 173 1.64 -11.24 -13.21
C PRO A 173 2.68 -11.22 -12.09
N GLY A 174 2.87 -12.35 -11.43
CA GLY A 174 3.84 -12.53 -10.36
C GLY A 174 3.43 -12.00 -8.97
N LEU A 175 2.45 -11.11 -8.85
CA LEU A 175 2.01 -10.58 -7.55
C LEU A 175 1.40 -11.69 -6.68
N LEU A 176 0.54 -12.51 -7.27
CA LEU A 176 -0.04 -13.68 -6.61
C LEU A 176 1.04 -14.65 -6.13
N ALA A 177 1.99 -14.99 -6.99
CA ALA A 177 3.08 -15.90 -6.66
C ALA A 177 3.94 -15.35 -5.51
N SER A 178 4.20 -14.04 -5.51
CA SER A 178 4.94 -13.36 -4.44
C SER A 178 4.19 -13.43 -3.11
N GLN A 179 2.88 -13.13 -3.11
CA GLN A 179 2.04 -13.17 -1.91
C GLN A 179 1.86 -14.60 -1.38
N VAL A 180 1.64 -15.58 -2.26
CA VAL A 180 1.57 -17.00 -1.88
C VAL A 180 2.89 -17.45 -1.26
N SER A 181 4.02 -17.10 -1.85
CA SER A 181 5.35 -17.44 -1.31
C SER A 181 5.58 -16.80 0.07
N HIS A 182 5.14 -15.55 0.24
CA HIS A 182 5.25 -14.83 1.51
C HIS A 182 4.41 -15.51 2.60
N ILE A 183 3.13 -15.76 2.30
CA ILE A 183 2.21 -16.44 3.21
C ILE A 183 2.70 -17.85 3.53
N ALA A 184 3.17 -18.61 2.54
CA ALA A 184 3.71 -19.94 2.74
C ALA A 184 4.93 -19.91 3.69
N TYR A 185 5.87 -18.98 3.49
CA TYR A 185 7.02 -18.86 4.37
C TYR A 185 6.63 -18.50 5.81
N VAL A 186 5.70 -17.55 5.99
CA VAL A 186 5.25 -17.10 7.32
C VAL A 186 4.41 -18.17 8.03
N VAL A 187 3.45 -18.77 7.33
CA VAL A 187 2.48 -19.70 7.90
C VAL A 187 3.05 -21.11 8.03
N LEU A 188 3.88 -21.58 7.10
CA LEU A 188 4.46 -22.93 7.15
C LEU A 188 5.86 -22.93 7.77
N GLY A 189 6.69 -21.94 7.47
CA GLY A 189 8.06 -21.86 8.01
C GLY A 189 8.07 -21.32 9.44
N LEU A 190 7.85 -20.01 9.57
CA LEU A 190 7.96 -19.30 10.86
C LEU A 190 7.01 -19.86 11.92
N ARG A 191 5.77 -20.22 11.55
CA ARG A 191 4.82 -20.79 12.50
C ARG A 191 5.24 -22.17 13.01
N THR A 192 5.69 -23.07 12.12
CA THR A 192 6.16 -24.41 12.51
C THR A 192 7.37 -24.31 13.41
N VAL A 193 8.33 -23.43 13.05
CA VAL A 193 9.50 -23.16 13.90
C VAL A 193 9.10 -22.61 15.25
N ARG A 194 8.13 -21.69 15.31
CA ARG A 194 7.59 -21.16 16.57
C ARG A 194 6.96 -22.26 17.42
N GLN A 195 6.17 -23.15 16.82
CA GLN A 195 5.55 -24.26 17.53
C GLN A 195 6.58 -25.26 18.08
N LEU A 196 7.68 -25.46 17.37
CA LEU A 196 8.75 -26.38 17.77
C LEU A 196 9.66 -25.78 18.86
N LEU A 197 10.03 -24.50 18.74
CA LEU A 197 10.94 -23.83 19.68
C LEU A 197 10.23 -23.28 20.93
N LEU A 198 8.95 -22.90 20.81
CA LEU A 198 8.17 -22.24 21.85
C LEU A 198 6.76 -22.84 21.94
N PRO A 199 6.61 -24.14 22.27
CA PRO A 199 5.31 -24.79 22.39
C PRO A 199 4.43 -24.14 23.48
N GLU A 200 5.05 -23.67 24.56
CA GLU A 200 4.37 -23.01 25.69
C GLU A 200 3.70 -21.68 25.30
N LEU A 201 4.23 -20.97 24.29
CA LEU A 201 3.63 -19.77 23.70
C LEU A 201 2.68 -20.10 22.53
N ALA A 202 2.74 -21.32 22.01
CA ALA A 202 1.87 -21.78 20.94
C ALA A 202 0.53 -22.32 21.45
N ASN A 203 0.49 -22.79 22.71
CA ASN A 203 -0.73 -23.25 23.36
C ASN A 203 -1.60 -22.07 23.84
N PRO A 204 -2.93 -22.13 23.70
CA PRO A 204 -3.83 -21.10 24.20
C PRO A 204 -3.95 -21.16 25.74
N GLY A 205 -2.91 -20.69 26.43
CA GLY A 205 -2.83 -20.53 27.88
C GLY A 205 -2.11 -19.23 28.22
N VAL A 206 -2.34 -18.66 29.41
CA VAL A 206 -1.49 -17.56 29.88
C VAL A 206 -0.16 -18.21 30.31
N PRO A 207 0.95 -17.96 29.61
CA PRO A 207 2.22 -18.61 29.95
C PRO A 207 2.63 -18.15 31.35
N ARG A 208 2.91 -19.10 32.26
CA ARG A 208 3.55 -18.75 33.52
C ARG A 208 4.99 -18.36 33.20
N LYS A 209 5.51 -17.35 33.90
CA LYS A 209 6.87 -16.81 33.67
C LYS A 209 7.97 -17.88 33.80
N GLU A 210 7.68 -18.97 34.51
CA GLU A 210 8.58 -20.08 34.79
C GLU A 210 8.72 -21.07 33.61
N ASP A 211 7.77 -21.07 32.66
CA ASP A 211 7.75 -22.01 31.52
C ASP A 211 8.41 -21.42 30.26
N ILE A 212 8.82 -20.14 30.31
CA ILE A 212 9.38 -19.44 29.16
C ILE A 212 10.88 -19.70 29.09
N SER A 213 11.27 -20.64 28.25
CA SER A 213 12.69 -20.85 27.89
C SER A 213 13.24 -19.58 27.21
N ILE A 214 14.06 -18.82 27.95
CA ILE A 214 14.76 -17.62 27.46
C ILE A 214 15.59 -17.95 26.23
N VAL A 215 16.24 -19.12 26.23
CA VAL A 215 17.08 -19.59 25.12
C VAL A 215 16.22 -19.88 23.88
N GLY A 216 15.07 -20.53 24.04
CA GLY A 216 14.13 -20.76 22.94
C GLY A 216 13.59 -19.45 22.37
N PHE A 217 13.28 -18.49 23.24
CA PHE A 217 12.81 -17.16 22.84
C PHE A 217 13.86 -16.39 22.06
N LEU A 218 15.10 -16.35 22.56
CA LEU A 218 16.22 -15.67 21.90
C LEU A 218 16.55 -16.33 20.55
N THR A 219 16.54 -17.66 20.50
CA THR A 219 16.75 -18.42 19.25
C THR A 219 15.66 -18.11 18.22
N PHE A 220 14.39 -18.11 18.63
CA PHE A 220 13.28 -17.72 17.76
C PHE A 220 13.39 -16.26 17.30
N PHE A 221 13.81 -15.35 18.18
CA PHE A 221 14.00 -13.95 17.85
C PHE A 221 15.10 -13.76 16.78
N VAL A 222 16.26 -14.40 16.94
CA VAL A 222 17.33 -14.38 15.94
C VAL A 222 16.85 -14.98 14.61
N LEU A 223 16.12 -16.10 14.65
CA LEU A 223 15.57 -16.72 13.45
C LEU A 223 14.53 -15.83 12.76
N ALA A 224 13.72 -15.10 13.52
CA ALA A 224 12.79 -14.10 12.99
C ALA A 224 13.55 -12.95 12.32
N LEU A 225 14.65 -12.45 12.91
CA LEU A 225 15.51 -11.44 12.28
C LEU A 225 16.19 -11.94 10.99
N VAL A 226 16.64 -13.19 10.95
CA VAL A 226 17.18 -13.78 9.72
C VAL A 226 16.07 -13.94 8.67
N SER A 227 14.87 -14.32 9.11
CA SER A 227 13.71 -14.47 8.24
C SER A 227 13.27 -13.14 7.60
N THR A 228 13.39 -12.01 8.30
CA THR A 228 13.08 -10.71 7.67
C THR A 228 14.05 -10.39 6.53
N ALA A 229 15.31 -10.81 6.59
CA ALA A 229 16.26 -10.64 5.49
C ALA A 229 15.84 -11.44 4.24
N VAL A 230 15.24 -12.62 4.42
CA VAL A 230 14.71 -13.45 3.33
C VAL A 230 13.38 -12.92 2.78
N LEU A 231 12.51 -12.39 3.65
CA LEU A 231 11.19 -11.86 3.26
C LEU A 231 11.28 -10.49 2.58
N THR A 232 12.27 -9.67 2.94
CA THR A 232 12.44 -8.32 2.40
C THR A 232 12.49 -8.26 0.86
N PRO A 233 13.30 -9.07 0.14
CA PRO A 233 13.31 -9.02 -1.33
C PRO A 233 11.95 -9.41 -1.93
N LEU A 234 11.22 -10.32 -1.30
CA LEU A 234 9.89 -10.73 -1.75
C LEU A 234 8.89 -9.58 -1.61
N GLU A 235 8.94 -8.84 -0.50
CA GLU A 235 8.12 -7.64 -0.31
C GLU A 235 8.48 -6.52 -1.30
N VAL A 236 9.76 -6.35 -1.63
CA VAL A 236 10.19 -5.37 -2.65
C VAL A 236 9.63 -5.72 -4.03
N ILE A 237 9.67 -7.01 -4.40
CA ILE A 237 9.09 -7.49 -5.66
C ILE A 237 7.57 -7.27 -5.66
N ALA A 238 6.88 -7.64 -4.57
CA ALA A 238 5.44 -7.46 -4.45
C ALA A 238 5.02 -5.99 -4.62
N ILE A 239 5.70 -5.06 -3.92
CA ILE A 239 5.42 -3.62 -4.02
C ILE A 239 5.65 -3.11 -5.45
N ARG A 240 6.76 -3.50 -6.09
CA ARG A 240 7.05 -3.09 -7.47
C ARG A 240 6.02 -3.61 -8.46
N LEU A 241 5.56 -4.85 -8.30
CA LEU A 241 4.51 -5.44 -9.13
C LEU A 241 3.13 -4.81 -8.85
N ALA A 242 2.82 -4.45 -7.61
CA ALA A 242 1.57 -3.80 -7.24
C ALA A 242 1.43 -2.38 -7.83
N ILE A 243 2.56 -1.67 -7.93
CA ILE A 243 2.63 -0.33 -8.54
C ILE A 243 2.51 -0.40 -10.06
N GLN A 244 2.99 -1.48 -10.70
CA GLN A 244 2.84 -1.65 -12.15
C GLN A 244 1.35 -1.64 -12.52
N ARG A 245 0.98 -0.70 -13.41
CA ARG A 245 -0.36 -0.63 -13.98
C ARG A 245 -0.52 -1.77 -14.98
N ASN A 246 -1.60 -2.55 -14.83
CA ASN A 246 -1.89 -3.67 -15.71
C ASN A 246 -2.43 -3.12 -17.05
N HIS A 247 -1.51 -2.70 -17.93
CA HIS A 247 -1.86 -2.25 -19.27
C HIS A 247 -2.18 -3.51 -20.09
N ALA A 248 -3.43 -3.63 -20.51
CA ALA A 248 -3.81 -4.63 -21.47
C ALA A 248 -3.01 -4.40 -22.76
N VAL A 249 -2.04 -5.29 -23.02
CA VAL A 249 -1.32 -5.53 -24.29
C VAL A 249 -0.74 -4.28 -24.99
N ALA A 250 0.59 -4.25 -25.12
CA ALA A 250 1.39 -3.22 -25.79
C ALA A 250 1.10 -2.97 -27.29
N GLY A 251 -0.04 -3.43 -27.83
CA GLY A 251 -0.40 -3.34 -29.24
C GLY A 251 -1.53 -2.36 -29.60
N PHE A 252 -2.24 -1.75 -28.64
CA PHE A 252 -3.44 -0.97 -28.98
C PHE A 252 -3.57 0.44 -28.39
N ASN A 253 -2.72 0.88 -27.45
CA ASN A 253 -2.92 2.17 -26.76
C ASN A 253 -1.66 3.04 -26.73
N SER A 254 -1.21 3.53 -27.89
CA SER A 254 -0.24 4.64 -27.93
C SER A 254 -0.87 6.00 -28.27
N VAL A 255 -2.19 6.10 -28.55
CA VAL A 255 -2.79 7.37 -28.99
C VAL A 255 -4.21 7.64 -28.46
N SER A 256 -4.86 6.72 -27.75
CA SER A 256 -6.29 6.89 -27.44
C SER A 256 -6.70 6.32 -26.07
N GLN A 257 -6.37 7.03 -24.98
CA GLN A 257 -7.15 6.92 -23.73
C GLN A 257 -6.86 8.01 -22.67
N GLU A 258 -6.56 9.22 -23.09
CA GLU A 258 -7.17 10.36 -22.41
C GLU A 258 -8.50 10.56 -23.14
N GLU A 259 -9.61 10.08 -22.57
CA GLU A 259 -10.92 10.57 -22.99
C GLU A 259 -10.91 12.07 -22.67
N GLU A 260 -10.69 12.85 -23.72
CA GLU A 260 -10.84 14.29 -23.85
C GLU A 260 -12.26 14.66 -23.38
N GLY A 261 -12.47 14.73 -22.05
CA GLY A 261 -13.79 14.97 -21.47
C GLY A 261 -14.01 14.58 -19.99
N ASP A 262 -13.14 13.81 -19.32
CA ASP A 262 -13.31 13.45 -17.88
C ASP A 262 -12.09 13.83 -17.01
N ALA A 263 -11.15 14.59 -17.58
CA ALA A 263 -9.93 15.10 -16.92
C ALA A 263 -9.99 16.62 -16.65
N GLU A 264 -11.19 17.21 -16.56
CA GLU A 264 -11.38 18.66 -16.34
C GLU A 264 -11.38 19.11 -14.88
N GLU A 265 -11.06 18.23 -13.92
CA GLU A 265 -10.61 18.67 -12.60
C GLU A 265 -9.13 18.33 -12.46
N ALA A 266 -8.29 19.34 -12.73
CA ALA A 266 -6.85 19.29 -12.53
C ALA A 266 -6.55 18.78 -11.11
N ALA A 267 -6.27 17.47 -10.97
CA ALA A 267 -5.98 16.86 -9.70
C ALA A 267 -4.75 17.54 -9.11
N GLU A 268 -4.95 18.33 -8.07
CA GLU A 268 -3.92 19.17 -7.46
C GLU A 268 -2.70 18.31 -7.09
N TYR A 269 -1.54 18.66 -7.63
CA TYR A 269 -0.30 17.96 -7.34
C TYR A 269 0.09 18.17 -5.86
N ALA A 270 0.62 17.12 -5.22
CA ALA A 270 0.96 17.19 -3.81
C ALA A 270 2.22 18.03 -3.53
N GLY A 271 3.03 18.34 -4.55
CA GLY A 271 4.23 19.17 -4.42
C GLY A 271 3.91 20.66 -4.43
N VAL A 272 4.37 21.39 -3.40
CA VAL A 272 4.19 22.85 -3.24
C VAL A 272 4.89 23.67 -4.34
N ASP A 273 5.80 23.05 -5.13
CA ASP A 273 6.51 23.67 -6.25
C ASP A 273 6.30 22.93 -7.60
N GLU A 274 5.34 22.00 -7.69
CA GLU A 274 5.08 21.22 -8.91
C GLU A 274 3.94 21.81 -9.73
N ASP A 275 4.17 23.01 -10.28
CA ASP A 275 3.43 23.48 -11.45
C ASP A 275 3.89 22.64 -12.65
N VAL A 276 3.27 21.47 -12.81
CA VAL A 276 3.35 20.71 -14.06
C VAL A 276 2.54 21.51 -15.06
N ILE A 277 3.22 22.28 -15.92
CA ILE A 277 2.61 22.92 -17.08
C ILE A 277 1.95 21.81 -17.90
N GLY A 278 0.62 21.70 -17.79
CA GLY A 278 -0.18 20.97 -18.74
C GLY A 278 0.06 21.58 -20.12
N SER A 279 0.50 20.74 -21.06
CA SER A 279 0.88 21.06 -22.43
C SER A 279 -0.22 21.74 -23.27
N VAL A 280 -1.44 21.90 -22.74
CA VAL A 280 -2.53 22.63 -23.40
C VAL A 280 -2.41 24.16 -23.22
N THR A 281 -1.85 24.63 -22.10
CA THR A 281 -1.81 26.08 -21.80
C THR A 281 -0.74 26.81 -22.62
N VAL A 282 0.38 26.14 -22.94
CA VAL A 282 1.45 26.74 -23.75
C VAL A 282 1.06 26.81 -25.24
N PHE A 283 0.30 25.83 -25.75
CA PHE A 283 -0.17 25.86 -27.13
C PHE A 283 -1.16 27.01 -27.37
N ASN A 284 -2.10 27.26 -26.45
CA ASN A 284 -3.02 28.39 -26.56
C ASN A 284 -2.35 29.76 -26.34
N ARG A 285 -1.28 29.83 -25.53
CA ARG A 285 -0.50 31.06 -25.34
C ARG A 285 0.41 31.37 -26.53
N LEU A 286 0.95 30.34 -27.20
CA LEU A 286 1.74 30.51 -28.42
C LEU A 286 0.84 30.82 -29.63
N LEU A 287 -0.37 30.28 -29.70
CA LEU A 287 -1.35 30.68 -30.72
C LEU A 287 -1.81 32.14 -30.55
N SER A 288 -2.02 32.62 -29.32
CA SER A 288 -2.41 34.02 -29.09
C SER A 288 -1.25 35.01 -29.29
N GLN A 289 0.00 34.60 -29.02
CA GLN A 289 1.19 35.41 -29.33
C GLN A 289 1.56 35.36 -30.82
N GLY A 290 1.36 34.23 -31.51
CA GLY A 290 1.56 34.10 -32.95
C GLY A 290 0.54 34.89 -33.79
N LEU A 291 -0.72 34.99 -33.34
CA LEU A 291 -1.74 35.80 -34.03
C LEU A 291 -1.51 37.31 -33.91
N ASN A 292 -0.90 37.79 -32.83
CA ASN A 292 -0.65 39.22 -32.64
C ASN A 292 0.52 39.76 -33.48
N ILE A 293 1.43 38.90 -33.95
CA ILE A 293 2.53 39.31 -34.84
C ILE A 293 2.07 39.40 -36.30
N ALA A 294 1.00 38.68 -36.68
CA ALA A 294 0.45 38.70 -38.03
C ALA A 294 -0.46 39.92 -38.33
N TYR A 295 -0.80 40.74 -37.32
CA TYR A 295 -1.66 41.93 -37.48
C TYR A 295 -0.91 43.26 -37.35
N SER A 296 0.43 43.25 -37.22
CA SER A 296 1.25 44.48 -37.13
C SER A 296 2.33 44.61 -38.22
N ALA A 297 2.16 43.96 -39.37
CA ALA A 297 2.99 44.14 -40.56
C ALA A 297 2.14 44.53 -41.76
#